data_AF-A0A0K9NLY0-F1
#
_entry.id   AF-A0A0K9NLY0-F1
#
_cell.length_a   1.000
_cell.length_b   1.000
_cell.length_c   1.000
_cell.angle_alpha   90.00
_cell.angle_beta   90.00
_cell.angle_gamma   90.00
#
_symmetry.space_group_name_H-M   'P 1'
#
loop_
_entity.id
_entity.type
_entity.pdbx_description
1 polymer ?
#
loop_
_entity_poly.entity_id
_entity_poly.type
_entity_poly.pdbx_seq_one_letter_code
_entity_poly.pdbx_strand_id
1 'polypeptide(L)'
;DSLANQTEADLLSLRNLVAENLGVARIKSFKSIDQARDATWKALVKFKDTPDESMALNEVKAPKEPKEPKEPKAPKEPKAIRNVKGAEPATVKRPTRGMFRKIQKIKEPDRVKERWDNYKDGMTVLETIEGANMTPLDIYWYAENGFVKLIEPTSEELAAGIAAWYKRNGLENPVDVKKKLEEDRAAAKAAKAAARASEAEAKANAKASEAEAKALARALVKAAADKADSNAKKAA
;
A
#
# COMPACT_ATOMS: atom_id res chain seq x y z
N ASP A 1 -3.20 -26.83 32.89
CA ASP A 1 -4.66 -27.03 32.73
C ASP A 1 -5.60 -25.99 33.36
N SER A 2 -5.14 -24.90 34.00
CA SER A 2 -6.08 -24.05 34.77
C SER A 2 -6.77 -22.89 34.03
N LEU A 3 -6.35 -22.48 32.81
CA LEU A 3 -7.01 -21.37 32.08
C LEU A 3 -8.06 -21.87 31.06
N ALA A 4 -8.03 -23.15 30.72
CA ALA A 4 -8.94 -23.72 29.71
C ALA A 4 -10.39 -23.82 30.22
N ASN A 5 -10.61 -23.98 31.53
CA ASN A 5 -11.94 -24.13 32.11
C ASN A 5 -12.48 -22.85 32.77
N GLN A 6 -11.78 -21.72 32.64
CA GLN A 6 -12.20 -20.45 33.22
C GLN A 6 -13.16 -19.70 32.32
N THR A 7 -14.13 -19.02 32.92
CA THR A 7 -15.06 -18.15 32.18
C THR A 7 -14.36 -16.86 31.75
N GLU A 8 -14.95 -16.14 30.78
CA GLU A 8 -14.41 -14.85 30.34
C GLU A 8 -14.32 -13.83 31.49
N ALA A 9 -15.27 -13.86 32.43
CA ALA A 9 -15.27 -13.01 33.62
C ALA A 9 -14.10 -13.31 34.56
N ASP A 10 -13.79 -14.60 34.76
CA ASP A 10 -12.66 -15.04 35.60
C ASP A 10 -11.33 -14.60 34.98
N LEU A 11 -11.18 -14.80 33.66
CA LEU A 11 -9.98 -14.38 32.91
C LEU A 11 -9.80 -12.85 32.95
N LEU A 12 -10.91 -12.09 32.91
CA LEU A 12 -10.87 -10.63 32.95
C LEU A 12 -10.42 -10.11 34.31
N SER A 13 -10.95 -10.72 35.37
CA SER A 13 -10.54 -10.44 36.74
C SER A 13 -9.05 -10.73 36.94
N LEU A 14 -8.61 -11.91 36.52
CA LEU A 14 -7.23 -12.36 36.68
C LEU A 14 -6.24 -11.49 35.90
N ARG A 15 -6.54 -11.15 34.64
CA ARG A 15 -5.71 -10.25 33.84
C ARG A 15 -5.63 -8.86 34.46
N ASN A 16 -6.73 -8.33 34.97
CA ASN A 16 -6.75 -6.99 35.57
C ASN A 16 -6.01 -6.93 36.91
N LEU A 17 -6.00 -8.03 37.67
CA LEU A 17 -5.17 -8.18 38.87
C LEU A 17 -3.68 -8.17 38.50
N VAL A 18 -3.28 -8.92 37.47
CA VAL A 18 -1.90 -8.90 36.97
C VAL A 18 -1.52 -7.52 36.44
N ALA A 19 -2.44 -6.85 35.73
CA ALA A 19 -2.20 -5.50 35.22
C ALA A 19 -1.99 -4.49 36.35
N GLU A 20 -2.71 -4.60 37.47
CA GLU A 20 -2.54 -3.74 38.64
C GLU A 20 -1.15 -3.88 39.26
N ASN A 21 -0.66 -5.11 39.45
CA ASN A 21 0.67 -5.34 39.99
C ASN A 21 1.79 -4.85 39.04
N LEU A 22 1.56 -4.93 37.72
CA LEU A 22 2.48 -4.45 36.70
C LEU A 22 2.33 -2.95 36.37
N GLY A 23 1.42 -2.22 37.03
CA GLY A 23 1.15 -0.80 36.74
C GLY A 23 0.52 -0.52 35.37
N VAL A 24 -0.12 -1.52 34.75
CA VAL A 24 -0.74 -1.46 33.42
C VAL A 24 -2.25 -1.19 33.53
N ALA A 25 -2.80 -0.45 32.57
CA ALA A 25 -4.23 -0.14 32.54
C ALA A 25 -5.14 -1.39 32.48
N ARG A 26 -6.21 -1.38 33.29
CA ARG A 26 -7.27 -2.39 33.29
C ARG A 26 -8.06 -2.35 31.97
N ILE A 27 -8.52 -3.51 31.51
CA ILE A 27 -9.40 -3.65 30.35
C ILE A 27 -10.84 -3.95 30.81
N LYS A 28 -11.82 -3.61 29.96
CA LYS A 28 -13.24 -3.73 30.29
C LYS A 28 -13.88 -5.05 29.82
N SER A 29 -13.34 -5.68 28.77
CA SER A 29 -13.81 -6.94 28.21
C SER A 29 -12.77 -7.53 27.25
N PHE A 30 -12.94 -8.78 26.85
CA PHE A 30 -12.20 -9.38 25.74
C PHE A 30 -13.09 -9.44 24.50
N LYS A 31 -12.49 -9.74 23.33
CA LYS A 31 -13.25 -9.94 22.08
C LYS A 31 -13.70 -11.39 21.89
N SER A 32 -12.99 -12.34 22.52
CA SER A 32 -13.30 -13.77 22.52
C SER A 32 -12.61 -14.46 23.69
N ILE A 33 -13.11 -15.64 24.07
CA ILE A 33 -12.55 -16.44 25.17
C ILE A 33 -11.14 -16.94 24.88
N ASP A 34 -10.81 -17.25 23.64
CA ASP A 34 -9.46 -17.68 23.26
C ASP A 34 -8.47 -16.51 23.34
N GLN A 35 -8.88 -15.31 22.92
CA GLN A 35 -8.08 -14.11 23.12
C GLN A 35 -7.91 -13.80 24.62
N ALA A 36 -8.95 -14.03 25.42
CA ALA A 36 -8.90 -13.85 26.87
C ALA A 36 -7.86 -14.77 27.50
N ARG A 37 -7.81 -16.04 27.11
CA ARG A 37 -6.82 -17.02 27.60
C ARG A 37 -5.40 -16.61 27.21
N ASP A 38 -5.17 -16.29 25.94
CA ASP A 38 -3.86 -15.91 25.43
C ASP A 38 -3.33 -14.62 26.07
N ALA A 39 -4.18 -13.59 26.17
CA ALA A 39 -3.79 -12.31 26.77
C ALA A 39 -3.50 -12.45 28.26
N THR A 40 -4.31 -13.25 28.96
CA THR A 40 -4.14 -13.53 30.39
C THR A 40 -2.88 -14.36 30.65
N TRP A 41 -2.61 -15.38 29.83
CA TRP A 41 -1.39 -16.18 29.93
C TRP A 41 -0.13 -15.34 29.69
N LYS A 42 -0.12 -14.50 28.64
CA LYS A 42 1.01 -13.59 28.36
C LYS A 42 1.25 -12.61 29.51
N ALA A 43 0.19 -12.09 30.11
CA ALA A 43 0.30 -11.21 31.27
C ALA A 43 0.92 -11.94 32.48
N LEU A 44 0.49 -13.18 32.75
CA LEU A 44 1.04 -14.02 33.82
C LEU A 44 2.51 -14.37 33.62
N VAL A 45 2.91 -14.72 32.39
CA VAL A 45 4.31 -14.98 32.04
C VAL A 45 5.14 -13.74 32.29
N LYS A 46 4.70 -12.58 31.78
CA LYS A 46 5.38 -11.31 32.02
C LYS A 46 5.51 -11.01 33.51
N PHE A 47 4.46 -11.24 34.29
CA PHE A 47 4.49 -11.05 35.74
C PHE A 47 5.54 -11.94 36.43
N LYS A 48 5.67 -13.21 36.03
CA LYS A 48 6.69 -14.12 36.55
C LYS A 48 8.11 -13.76 36.13
N ASP A 49 8.29 -13.25 34.92
CA ASP A 49 9.59 -12.90 34.36
C ASP A 49 10.08 -11.52 34.83
N THR A 50 9.27 -10.80 35.60
CA THR A 50 9.65 -9.49 36.15
C THR A 50 10.32 -9.72 37.53
N PRO A 51 11.63 -9.42 37.70
CA PRO A 51 12.31 -9.62 38.98
C PRO A 51 11.76 -8.70 40.08
N ASP A 52 11.65 -9.26 41.30
CA ASP A 52 11.01 -8.65 42.49
C ASP A 52 11.53 -7.24 42.84
N GLU A 53 12.77 -6.90 42.47
CA GLU A 53 13.34 -5.57 42.72
C GLU A 53 12.64 -4.44 41.94
N SER A 54 11.92 -4.75 40.86
CA SER A 54 11.12 -3.77 40.12
C SER A 54 9.67 -3.63 40.64
N MET A 55 9.24 -4.51 41.54
CA MET A 55 7.93 -4.46 42.19
C MET A 55 7.94 -3.58 43.46
N ALA A 56 9.11 -3.25 44.00
CA ALA A 56 9.28 -2.51 45.26
C ALA A 56 9.07 -0.97 45.15
N LEU A 57 8.69 -0.45 43.98
CA LEU A 57 8.55 1.00 43.74
C LEU A 57 7.14 1.45 43.35
N ASN A 58 6.12 0.61 43.55
CA ASN A 58 4.74 1.03 43.41
C ASN A 58 4.08 1.16 44.78
N GLU A 59 4.17 2.35 45.37
CA GLU A 59 3.33 2.77 46.49
C GLU A 59 1.86 2.40 46.21
N VAL A 60 1.33 1.58 47.13
CA VAL A 60 -0.05 1.13 47.19
C VAL A 60 -0.99 2.33 47.15
N LYS A 61 -1.68 2.53 46.03
CA LYS A 61 -2.80 3.47 45.96
C LYS A 61 -4.02 2.80 46.60
N ALA A 62 -4.32 3.22 47.83
CA ALA A 62 -5.38 2.66 48.67
C ALA A 62 -6.76 2.52 47.96
N PRO A 63 -7.62 1.58 48.41
CA PRO A 63 -8.94 1.34 47.82
C PRO A 63 -9.84 2.57 47.98
N LYS A 64 -10.50 3.00 46.90
CA LYS A 64 -11.52 4.07 46.98
C LYS A 64 -12.77 3.55 47.69
N GLU A 65 -13.10 4.17 48.82
CA GLU A 65 -14.39 4.04 49.50
C GLU A 65 -15.57 4.35 48.56
N PRO A 66 -16.78 3.79 48.82
CA PRO A 66 -17.96 3.97 47.99
C PRO A 66 -18.39 5.44 48.04
N LYS A 67 -18.41 6.10 46.88
CA LYS A 67 -18.86 7.49 46.80
C LYS A 67 -20.37 7.57 46.99
N GLU A 68 -20.79 8.33 48.00
CA GLU A 68 -22.12 8.92 48.07
C GLU A 68 -22.49 9.66 46.77
N PRO A 69 -23.80 9.79 46.44
CA PRO A 69 -24.26 10.31 45.17
C PRO A 69 -23.77 11.74 44.96
N LYS A 70 -22.93 11.94 43.94
CA LYS A 70 -22.40 13.28 43.63
C LYS A 70 -23.49 14.17 43.07
N GLU A 71 -23.69 15.30 43.73
CA GLU A 71 -24.38 16.47 43.19
C GLU A 71 -23.91 16.81 41.77
N PRO A 72 -24.81 17.32 40.90
CA PRO A 72 -24.53 17.57 39.51
C PRO A 72 -23.37 18.56 39.38
N LYS A 73 -22.28 18.10 38.73
CA LYS A 73 -21.11 18.93 38.46
C LYS A 73 -21.52 20.12 37.58
N ALA A 74 -21.20 21.31 38.06
CA ALA A 74 -21.24 22.54 37.29
C ALA A 74 -20.52 22.36 35.92
N PRO A 75 -20.99 23.06 34.86
CA PRO A 75 -20.44 22.90 33.51
C PRO A 75 -18.94 23.14 33.53
N LYS A 76 -18.16 22.19 32.99
CA LYS A 76 -16.72 22.41 32.79
C LYS A 76 -16.54 23.64 31.93
N GLU A 77 -15.84 24.64 32.44
CA GLU A 77 -15.38 25.77 31.66
C GLU A 77 -14.66 25.26 30.38
N PRO A 78 -14.90 25.92 29.23
CA PRO A 78 -14.30 25.49 27.97
C PRO A 78 -12.78 25.53 28.11
N LYS A 79 -12.13 24.38 27.92
CA LYS A 79 -10.67 24.29 27.85
C LYS A 79 -10.17 25.35 26.86
N ALA A 80 -9.24 26.19 27.31
CA ALA A 80 -8.55 27.14 26.44
C ALA A 80 -8.07 26.42 25.18
N ILE A 81 -8.36 27.01 24.02
CA ILE A 81 -7.96 26.49 22.71
C ILE A 81 -6.43 26.39 22.74
N ARG A 82 -5.90 25.17 22.73
CA ARG A 82 -4.46 24.95 22.69
C ARG A 82 -3.97 25.46 21.34
N ASN A 83 -3.18 26.54 21.33
CA ASN A 83 -2.48 26.98 20.13
C ASN A 83 -1.56 25.85 19.66
N VAL A 84 -2.01 25.14 18.62
CA VAL A 84 -1.21 24.10 17.97
C VAL A 84 -0.17 24.84 17.13
N LYS A 85 1.12 24.66 17.45
CA LYS A 85 2.24 25.18 16.66
C LYS A 85 2.02 24.80 15.19
N GLY A 86 2.25 25.75 14.27
CA GLY A 86 2.14 25.51 12.83
C GLY A 86 2.98 24.30 12.41
N ALA A 87 2.43 23.45 11.53
CA ALA A 87 3.13 22.27 11.06
C ALA A 87 4.18 22.66 10.01
N GLU A 88 5.33 21.99 10.06
CA GLU A 88 6.35 22.09 9.02
C GLU A 88 5.89 21.35 7.76
N PRO A 89 6.30 21.81 6.57
CA PRO A 89 6.05 21.10 5.31
C PRO A 89 6.47 19.63 5.39
N ALA A 90 5.57 18.73 5.01
CA ALA A 90 5.88 17.30 4.94
C ALA A 90 6.06 16.85 3.50
N THR A 91 7.09 16.04 3.23
CA THR A 91 7.31 15.45 1.92
C THR A 91 6.42 14.22 1.73
N VAL A 92 5.61 14.22 0.68
CA VAL A 92 4.79 13.06 0.31
C VAL A 92 5.61 12.10 -0.54
N LYS A 93 5.58 10.79 -0.23
CA LYS A 93 6.30 9.78 -1.05
C LYS A 93 5.51 9.37 -2.29
N ARG A 94 4.19 9.21 -2.13
CA ARG A 94 3.25 8.85 -3.19
C ARG A 94 1.91 9.50 -2.88
N PRO A 95 1.40 10.38 -3.75
CA PRO A 95 0.14 11.04 -3.50
C PRO A 95 -1.01 10.04 -3.67
N THR A 96 -2.00 10.14 -2.79
CA THR A 96 -3.24 9.34 -2.85
C THR A 96 -4.37 10.16 -3.46
N ARG A 97 -5.43 9.51 -3.94
CA ARG A 97 -6.59 10.21 -4.50
C ARG A 97 -7.18 11.24 -3.52
N GLY A 98 -7.26 10.91 -2.23
CA GLY A 98 -7.78 11.80 -1.20
C GLY A 98 -6.95 13.08 -1.01
N MET A 99 -5.67 13.07 -1.38
CA MET A 99 -4.80 14.25 -1.34
C MET A 99 -5.11 15.23 -2.47
N PHE A 100 -5.73 14.78 -3.57
CA PHE A 100 -6.16 15.67 -4.66
C PHE A 100 -7.57 16.23 -4.48
N ARG A 101 -8.21 16.01 -3.32
CA ARG A 101 -9.47 16.67 -2.99
C ARG A 101 -9.25 18.17 -2.89
N LYS A 102 -10.11 18.95 -3.56
CA LYS A 102 -10.07 20.41 -3.52
C LYS A 102 -10.88 20.93 -2.34
N ILE A 103 -10.35 21.94 -1.67
CA ILE A 103 -10.99 22.64 -0.56
C ILE A 103 -11.95 23.67 -1.16
N GLN A 104 -13.22 23.59 -0.76
CA GLN A 104 -14.21 24.63 -1.01
C GLN A 104 -14.55 25.32 0.32
N LYS A 105 -14.19 26.58 0.49
CA LYS A 105 -14.54 27.36 1.69
C LYS A 105 -16.03 27.69 1.66
N ILE A 106 -16.73 27.36 2.74
CA ILE A 106 -18.16 27.67 2.90
C ILE A 106 -18.32 28.87 3.82
N LYS A 107 -17.76 28.77 5.03
CA LYS A 107 -17.83 29.81 6.05
C LYS A 107 -16.60 29.74 6.94
N GLU A 108 -16.21 30.88 7.47
CA GLU A 108 -15.08 30.98 8.39
C GLU A 108 -15.45 30.42 9.78
N PRO A 109 -14.54 29.68 10.44
CA PRO A 109 -14.77 29.16 11.77
C PRO A 109 -14.66 30.24 12.84
N ASP A 110 -15.61 30.34 13.76
CA ASP A 110 -15.58 31.34 14.84
C ASP A 110 -14.40 31.14 15.80
N ARG A 111 -13.93 29.90 15.94
CA ARG A 111 -12.83 29.47 16.81
C ARG A 111 -11.75 28.80 15.95
N VAL A 112 -10.47 28.97 16.31
CA VAL A 112 -9.32 28.37 15.57
C VAL A 112 -9.12 28.99 14.17
N LYS A 113 -9.08 30.33 14.12
CA LYS A 113 -8.87 31.13 12.90
C LYS A 113 -7.41 31.30 12.49
N GLU A 114 -6.46 31.05 13.39
CA GLU A 114 -5.04 31.41 13.21
C GLU A 114 -4.41 30.88 11.92
N ARG A 115 -4.92 29.76 11.39
CA ARG A 115 -4.44 29.14 10.13
C ARG A 115 -5.46 29.17 8.99
N TRP A 116 -6.66 29.72 9.21
CA TRP A 116 -7.73 29.71 8.23
C TRP A 116 -7.32 30.38 6.92
N ASP A 117 -6.62 31.51 7.01
CA ASP A 117 -6.21 32.31 5.85
C ASP A 117 -5.11 31.64 5.00
N ASN A 118 -4.40 30.66 5.56
CA ASN A 118 -3.40 29.88 4.82
C ASN A 118 -4.06 28.96 3.79
N TYR A 119 -5.26 28.47 4.09
CA TYR A 119 -6.02 27.60 3.20
C TYR A 119 -6.75 28.44 2.16
N LYS A 120 -6.59 28.13 0.87
CA LYS A 120 -7.28 28.83 -0.22
C LYS A 120 -8.39 27.97 -0.81
N ASP A 121 -9.38 28.64 -1.39
CA ASP A 121 -10.41 27.95 -2.18
C ASP A 121 -9.76 27.31 -3.42
N GLY A 122 -10.15 26.09 -3.77
CA GLY A 122 -9.57 25.31 -4.85
C GLY A 122 -8.24 24.61 -4.52
N MET A 123 -7.61 24.93 -3.38
CA MET A 123 -6.37 24.27 -2.92
C MET A 123 -6.62 22.79 -2.65
N THR A 124 -5.67 21.95 -3.03
CA THR A 124 -5.72 20.51 -2.77
C THR A 124 -5.25 20.18 -1.35
N VAL A 125 -5.73 19.08 -0.79
CA VAL A 125 -5.19 18.55 0.48
C VAL A 125 -3.68 18.23 0.39
N LEU A 126 -3.17 17.94 -0.81
CA LEU A 126 -1.75 17.73 -1.06
C LEU A 126 -0.93 19.01 -0.80
N GLU A 127 -1.42 20.14 -1.29
CA GLU A 127 -0.78 21.44 -1.09
C GLU A 127 -0.80 21.87 0.39
N THR A 128 -1.78 21.43 1.18
CA THR A 128 -1.79 21.69 2.63
C THR A 128 -0.79 20.85 3.42
N ILE A 129 -0.39 19.69 2.88
CA ILE A 129 0.66 18.84 3.45
C ILE A 129 2.04 19.41 3.12
N GLU A 130 2.23 19.90 1.90
CA GLU A 130 3.51 20.41 1.40
C GLU A 130 3.76 21.88 1.74
N GLY A 131 2.74 22.61 2.19
CA GLY A 131 2.86 24.03 2.50
C GLY A 131 3.18 24.31 3.97
N ALA A 132 3.84 25.44 4.22
CA ALA A 132 4.25 25.85 5.56
C ALA A 132 3.06 26.37 6.38
N ASN A 133 3.05 26.07 7.69
CA ASN A 133 2.00 26.50 8.62
C ASN A 133 0.59 26.05 8.21
N MET A 134 0.49 24.94 7.48
CA MET A 134 -0.75 24.28 7.10
C MET A 134 -0.72 22.83 7.57
N THR A 135 -1.89 22.26 7.87
CA THR A 135 -2.02 20.86 8.21
C THR A 135 -3.33 20.31 7.66
N PRO A 136 -3.32 19.11 7.06
CA PRO A 136 -4.54 18.45 6.61
C PRO A 136 -5.51 18.16 7.76
N LEU A 137 -5.04 18.10 9.01
CA LEU A 137 -5.89 17.90 10.18
C LEU A 137 -6.89 19.04 10.37
N ASP A 138 -6.47 20.28 10.13
CA ASP A 138 -7.38 21.43 10.21
C ASP A 138 -8.47 21.31 9.14
N ILE A 139 -8.08 20.93 7.92
CA ILE A 139 -9.03 20.76 6.82
C ILE A 139 -10.05 19.66 7.11
N TYR A 140 -9.61 18.54 7.68
CA TYR A 140 -10.54 17.48 8.08
C TYR A 140 -11.48 17.93 9.20
N TRP A 141 -10.96 18.66 10.19
CA TRP A 141 -11.79 19.25 11.24
C TRP A 141 -12.76 20.30 10.69
N TYR A 142 -12.32 21.18 9.80
CA TYR A 142 -13.16 22.17 9.13
C TYR A 142 -14.24 21.51 8.28
N ALA A 143 -13.94 20.38 7.62
CA ALA A 143 -14.91 19.63 6.84
C ALA A 143 -15.98 18.98 7.73
N GLU A 144 -15.57 18.37 8.84
CA GLU A 144 -16.47 17.74 9.81
C GLU A 144 -17.42 18.76 10.45
N ASN A 145 -16.96 20.00 10.66
CA ASN A 145 -17.76 21.09 11.25
C ASN A 145 -18.47 21.98 10.21
N GLY A 146 -18.39 21.63 8.91
CA GLY A 146 -19.10 22.34 7.84
C GLY A 146 -18.56 23.74 7.51
N PHE A 147 -17.30 24.02 7.83
CA PHE A 147 -16.60 25.26 7.44
C PHE A 147 -16.02 25.16 6.02
N VAL A 148 -15.60 23.96 5.62
CA VAL A 148 -15.17 23.66 4.24
C VAL A 148 -15.90 22.43 3.71
N LYS A 149 -15.95 22.29 2.39
CA LYS A 149 -16.33 21.06 1.70
C LYS A 149 -15.14 20.54 0.92
N LEU A 150 -14.91 19.23 0.98
CA LEU A 150 -13.90 18.58 0.15
C LEU A 150 -14.55 18.05 -1.12
N ILE A 151 -14.14 18.58 -2.26
CA ILE A 151 -14.60 18.15 -3.59
C ILE A 151 -13.66 17.04 -4.07
N GLU A 152 -14.24 15.90 -4.42
CA GLU A 152 -13.51 14.79 -5.04
C GLU A 152 -12.99 15.19 -6.43
N PRO A 153 -11.71 14.92 -6.75
CA PRO A 153 -11.17 15.22 -8.07
C PRO A 153 -11.82 14.31 -9.12
N THR A 154 -12.05 14.83 -10.32
CA THR A 154 -12.45 13.95 -11.43
C THR A 154 -11.31 12.99 -11.79
N SER A 155 -11.60 11.93 -12.55
CA SER A 155 -10.56 10.99 -12.98
C SER A 155 -9.46 11.67 -13.82
N GLU A 156 -9.86 12.64 -14.65
CA GLU A 156 -8.94 13.42 -15.49
C GLU A 156 -8.07 14.36 -14.65
N GLU A 157 -8.67 15.09 -13.71
CA GLU A 157 -7.94 15.96 -12.78
C GLU A 157 -6.97 15.17 -11.91
N LEU A 158 -7.37 13.98 -11.46
CA LEU A 158 -6.51 13.10 -10.69
C LEU A 158 -5.30 12.63 -11.53
N ALA A 159 -5.53 12.19 -12.77
CA ALA A 159 -4.45 11.73 -13.64
C ALA A 159 -3.48 12.87 -13.96
N ALA A 160 -3.99 14.06 -14.29
CA ALA A 160 -3.20 15.24 -14.54
C ALA A 160 -2.41 15.69 -13.29
N GLY A 161 -3.06 15.68 -12.12
CA GLY A 161 -2.44 16.04 -10.84
C GLY A 161 -1.33 15.08 -10.42
N ILE A 162 -1.56 13.76 -10.59
CA ILE A 162 -0.54 12.74 -10.33
C ILE A 162 0.66 12.94 -11.27
N ALA A 163 0.42 13.09 -12.58
CA ALA A 163 1.49 13.29 -13.55
C ALA A 163 2.30 14.56 -13.27
N ALA A 164 1.63 15.68 -12.95
CA ALA A 164 2.27 16.93 -12.56
C ALA A 164 3.10 16.77 -11.29
N TRP A 165 2.60 16.03 -10.30
CA TRP A 165 3.32 15.77 -9.05
C TRP A 165 4.59 14.94 -9.27
N TYR A 166 4.51 13.85 -10.04
CA TYR A 166 5.68 13.03 -10.38
C TYR A 166 6.73 13.84 -11.15
N LYS A 167 6.30 14.64 -12.14
CA LYS A 167 7.17 15.54 -12.90
C LYS A 167 7.88 16.57 -12.02
N ARG A 168 7.15 17.21 -11.09
CA ARG A 168 7.72 18.22 -10.17
C ARG A 168 8.74 17.61 -9.21
N ASN A 169 8.58 16.34 -8.83
CA ASN A 169 9.49 15.63 -7.93
C ASN A 169 10.62 14.89 -8.66
N GLY A 170 10.72 15.00 -9.99
CA GLY A 170 11.75 14.31 -10.78
C GLY A 170 11.62 12.78 -10.76
N LEU A 171 10.41 12.26 -10.53
CA LEU A 171 10.13 10.83 -10.43
C LEU A 171 9.35 10.36 -11.68
N GLU A 172 9.58 9.13 -12.13
CA GLU A 172 8.75 8.53 -13.17
C GLU A 172 7.41 8.04 -12.59
N ASN A 173 6.31 8.33 -13.29
CA ASN A 173 4.98 7.87 -12.91
C ASN A 173 4.88 6.33 -13.08
N PRO A 174 4.51 5.57 -12.05
CA PRO A 174 4.39 4.11 -12.13
C PRO A 174 3.48 3.60 -13.24
N VAL A 175 2.47 4.37 -13.64
CA VAL A 175 1.57 4.02 -14.76
C VAL A 175 2.32 4.06 -16.09
N ASP A 176 3.12 5.10 -16.31
CA ASP A 176 3.91 5.26 -17.53
C ASP A 176 5.03 4.21 -17.60
N VAL A 177 5.66 3.89 -16.46
CA VAL A 177 6.66 2.82 -16.36
C VAL A 177 6.05 1.46 -16.74
N LYS A 178 4.86 1.14 -16.22
CA LYS A 178 4.16 -0.11 -16.57
C LYS A 178 3.80 -0.15 -18.05
N LYS A 179 3.29 0.96 -18.60
CA LYS A 179 2.92 1.04 -20.01
C LYS A 179 4.13 0.82 -20.93
N LYS A 180 5.26 1.49 -20.66
CA LYS A 180 6.52 1.26 -21.39
C LYS A 180 6.96 -0.20 -21.30
N LEU A 181 6.92 -0.80 -20.11
CA LEU A 181 7.29 -2.21 -19.91
C LEU A 181 6.39 -3.17 -20.70
N GLU A 182 5.10 -2.88 -20.80
CA GLU A 182 4.14 -3.66 -21.59
C GLU A 182 4.40 -3.51 -23.10
N GLU A 183 4.65 -2.29 -23.56
CA GLU A 183 5.03 -2.00 -24.96
C GLU A 183 6.34 -2.70 -25.33
N ASP A 184 7.36 -2.65 -24.48
CA ASP A 184 8.65 -3.33 -24.68
C ASP A 184 8.47 -4.86 -24.72
N ARG A 185 7.62 -5.42 -23.86
CA ARG A 185 7.31 -6.86 -23.88
C ARG A 185 6.56 -7.27 -25.14
N ALA A 186 5.62 -6.44 -25.62
CA ALA A 186 4.89 -6.70 -26.85
C ALA A 186 5.83 -6.65 -28.06
N ALA A 187 6.69 -5.62 -28.13
CA ALA A 187 7.71 -5.48 -29.17
C ALA A 187 8.70 -6.67 -29.16
N ALA A 188 9.17 -7.09 -27.99
CA ALA A 188 10.07 -8.24 -27.86
C ALA A 188 9.41 -9.56 -28.33
N LYS A 189 8.13 -9.77 -28.02
CA LYS A 189 7.37 -10.94 -28.52
C LYS A 189 7.21 -10.89 -30.04
N ALA A 190 6.89 -9.73 -30.61
CA ALA A 190 6.75 -9.56 -32.05
C ALA A 190 8.10 -9.80 -32.78
N ALA A 191 9.19 -9.23 -32.26
CA ALA A 191 10.53 -9.46 -32.81
C ALA A 191 10.93 -10.94 -32.77
N LYS A 192 10.64 -11.64 -31.66
CA LYS A 192 10.93 -13.09 -31.55
C LYS A 192 10.08 -13.93 -32.49
N ALA A 193 8.83 -13.55 -32.74
CA ALA A 193 7.96 -14.22 -33.70
C ALA A 193 8.47 -14.01 -35.14
N ALA A 194 8.85 -12.78 -35.49
CA ALA A 194 9.42 -12.45 -36.81
C ALA A 194 10.74 -13.21 -37.07
N ALA A 195 11.65 -13.26 -36.08
CA ALA A 195 12.90 -14.00 -36.20
C ALA A 195 12.70 -15.51 -36.41
N ARG A 196 11.70 -16.11 -35.72
CA ARG A 196 11.36 -17.53 -35.92
C ARG A 196 10.75 -17.79 -37.30
N ALA A 197 9.93 -16.87 -37.80
CA ALA A 197 9.36 -16.97 -39.13
C ALA A 197 10.44 -16.92 -40.21
N SER A 198 11.39 -15.97 -40.12
CA SER A 198 12.50 -15.89 -41.09
C SER A 198 13.42 -17.10 -41.02
N GLU A 199 13.69 -17.64 -39.83
CA GLU A 199 14.50 -18.86 -39.66
C GLU A 199 13.80 -20.10 -40.26
N ALA A 200 12.48 -20.20 -40.10
CA ALA A 200 11.70 -21.28 -40.69
C ALA A 200 11.68 -21.21 -42.23
N GLU A 201 11.54 -20.01 -42.80
CA GLU A 201 11.55 -19.78 -44.25
C GLU A 201 12.95 -20.06 -44.85
N ALA A 202 14.02 -19.61 -44.19
CA ALA A 202 15.39 -19.92 -44.60
C ALA A 202 15.67 -21.44 -44.60
N LYS A 203 15.19 -22.16 -43.57
CA LYS A 203 15.30 -23.63 -43.50
C LYS A 203 14.48 -24.34 -44.58
N ALA A 204 13.29 -23.83 -44.92
CA ALA A 204 12.46 -24.39 -45.98
C ALA A 204 13.13 -24.24 -47.35
N ASN A 205 13.65 -23.03 -47.65
CA ASN A 205 14.33 -22.76 -48.91
C ASN A 205 15.64 -23.56 -49.04
N ALA A 206 16.40 -23.73 -47.96
CA ALA A 206 17.60 -24.57 -47.97
C ALA A 206 17.30 -26.06 -48.23
N LYS A 207 16.20 -26.59 -47.69
CA LYS A 207 15.77 -27.96 -47.96
C LYS A 207 15.28 -28.14 -49.40
N ALA A 208 14.57 -27.15 -49.94
CA ALA A 208 14.10 -27.18 -51.33
C ALA A 208 15.28 -27.19 -52.31
N SER A 209 16.29 -26.33 -52.11
CA SER A 209 17.47 -26.28 -52.97
C SER A 209 18.33 -27.55 -52.89
N GLU A 210 18.46 -28.16 -51.69
CA GLU A 210 19.16 -29.44 -51.54
C GLU A 210 18.43 -30.60 -52.24
N ALA A 211 17.09 -30.61 -52.20
CA ALA A 211 16.29 -31.61 -52.89
C ALA A 211 16.41 -31.48 -54.42
N GLU A 212 16.39 -30.25 -54.95
CA GLU A 212 16.60 -29.98 -56.38
C GLU A 212 18.01 -30.37 -56.83
N ALA A 213 19.05 -30.04 -56.04
CA ALA A 213 20.42 -30.43 -56.33
C ALA A 213 20.61 -31.95 -56.36
N LYS A 214 20.00 -32.68 -55.41
CA LYS A 214 20.01 -34.15 -55.40
C LYS A 214 19.24 -34.75 -56.57
N ALA A 215 18.13 -34.15 -56.99
CA ALA A 215 17.36 -34.58 -58.15
C ALA A 215 18.17 -34.43 -59.45
N LEU A 216 18.82 -33.28 -59.65
CA LEU A 216 19.70 -33.02 -60.80
C LEU A 216 20.91 -33.96 -60.81
N ALA A 217 21.55 -34.20 -59.66
CA ALA A 217 22.65 -35.14 -59.55
C ALA A 217 22.25 -36.57 -59.95
N ARG A 218 21.09 -37.05 -59.49
CA ARG A 218 20.55 -38.37 -59.87
C ARG A 218 20.24 -38.45 -61.36
N ALA A 219 19.67 -37.40 -61.94
CA ALA A 219 19.38 -37.34 -63.37
C ALA A 219 20.66 -37.42 -64.23
N LEU A 220 21.73 -36.72 -63.82
CA LEU A 220 23.03 -36.77 -64.51
C LEU A 220 23.69 -38.15 -64.40
N VAL A 221 23.66 -38.79 -63.22
CA VAL A 221 24.19 -40.15 -63.04
C VAL A 221 23.44 -41.15 -63.92
N LYS A 222 22.10 -41.06 -63.97
CA LYS A 222 21.28 -41.91 -64.84
C LYS A 222 21.60 -41.69 -66.33
N ALA A 223 21.68 -40.44 -66.77
CA ALA A 223 22.01 -40.11 -68.15
C ALA A 223 23.42 -40.57 -68.56
N ALA A 224 24.38 -40.58 -67.63
CA ALA A 224 25.72 -41.11 -67.87
C ALA A 224 25.71 -42.65 -67.99
N ALA A 225 24.94 -43.35 -67.15
CA ALA A 225 24.78 -44.80 -67.22
C ALA A 225 24.09 -45.23 -68.53
N ASP A 226 23.01 -44.56 -68.94
CA ASP A 226 22.30 -44.84 -70.19
C ASP A 226 23.20 -44.62 -71.43
N LYS A 227 24.09 -43.62 -71.39
CA LYS A 227 25.11 -43.39 -72.43
C LYS A 227 26.20 -44.46 -72.46
N ALA A 228 26.61 -44.98 -71.30
CA ALA A 228 27.59 -46.06 -71.22
C ALA A 228 27.02 -47.38 -71.77
N ASP A 229 25.78 -47.73 -71.41
CA ASP A 229 25.10 -48.94 -71.89
C ASP A 229 24.81 -48.90 -73.40
N SER A 230 24.45 -47.74 -73.95
CA SER A 230 24.23 -47.58 -75.39
C SER A 230 25.52 -47.66 -76.21
N ASN A 231 26.65 -47.21 -75.66
CA ASN A 231 27.96 -47.39 -76.31
C ASN A 231 28.45 -48.84 -76.21
N ALA A 232 28.23 -49.52 -75.08
CA ALA A 232 28.57 -50.93 -74.91
C ALA A 232 27.79 -51.83 -75.90
N LYS A 233 26.49 -51.54 -76.13
CA LYS A 233 25.67 -52.25 -77.12
C LYS A 233 26.01 -51.95 -78.59
N LYS A 234 26.74 -50.88 -78.88
CA LYS A 234 27.22 -50.58 -80.25
C LYS A 234 28.59 -51.18 -80.55
N ALA A 235 29.32 -51.65 -79.54
CA ALA A 235 30.66 -52.22 -79.67
C ALA A 235 30.68 -53.76 -79.65
N ALA A 236 29.53 -54.41 -79.43
CA ALA A 236 29.31 -55.86 -79.51
C ALA A 236 28.54 -56.21 -80.79
#